data_AF-A0AAW7XFC2-F1
#
_entry.id   AF-A0AAW7XFC2-F1
#
_cell.length_a   1.000
_cell.length_b   1.000
_cell.length_c   1.000
_cell.angle_alpha   90.00
_cell.angle_beta   90.00
_cell.angle_gamma   90.00
#
_symmetry.space_group_name_H-M   'P 1'
#
loop_
_entity.id
_entity.type
_entity.pdbx_description
1 polymer ?
#
loop_
_entity_poly.entity_id
_entity_poly.type
_entity_poly.pdbx_seq_one_letter_code
_entity_poly.pdbx_strand_id
1 'polypeptide(L)' 'MENAKADAALYLLTGLLQRLNAERPGMLKEMIAGVEGDRAALPDNIENREHVEKIFDEALELLARAN' A
#
# COMPACT_ATOMS: atom_id res chain seq x y z
N MET A 1 -11.70 5.87 -15.29
CA MET A 1 -12.17 4.74 -16.12
C MET A 1 -12.52 3.62 -15.17
N GLU A 2 -13.75 3.11 -15.24
CA GLU A 2 -14.15 1.91 -14.50
C GLU A 2 -13.43 0.70 -15.10
N ASN A 3 -12.72 -0.08 -14.28
CA ASN A 3 -11.98 -1.26 -14.71
C ASN A 3 -12.30 -2.40 -13.75
N ALA A 4 -13.33 -3.18 -14.08
CA ALA A 4 -13.83 -4.25 -13.24
C ALA A 4 -12.75 -5.26 -12.79
N LYS A 5 -11.70 -5.48 -13.60
CA LYS A 5 -10.59 -6.35 -13.21
C LYS A 5 -9.74 -5.73 -12.11
N ALA A 6 -9.41 -4.43 -12.22
CA ALA A 6 -8.67 -3.71 -11.19
C ALA A 6 -9.50 -3.61 -9.90
N ASP A 7 -10.79 -3.31 -10.02
CA ASP A 7 -11.71 -3.18 -8.89
C ASP A 7 -11.88 -4.51 -8.14
N ALA A 8 -12.00 -5.64 -8.86
CA ALA A 8 -12.06 -6.97 -8.26
C ALA A 8 -10.74 -7.35 -7.55
N ALA A 9 -9.59 -7.01 -8.14
CA ALA A 9 -8.29 -7.24 -7.50
C ALA A 9 -8.16 -6.42 -6.20
N LEU A 10 -8.54 -5.14 -6.25
CA LEU A 10 -8.56 -4.26 -5.08
C LEU A 10 -9.45 -4.82 -3.96
N TYR A 11 -10.67 -5.25 -4.28
CA TYR A 11 -11.59 -5.84 -3.33
C TYR A 11 -10.99 -7.08 -2.64
N LEU A 12 -10.41 -8.00 -3.42
CA LEU A 12 -9.82 -9.23 -2.88
C LEU A 12 -8.59 -8.96 -2.02
N LEU A 13 -7.70 -8.06 -2.47
CA LEU A 13 -6.49 -7.69 -1.71
C LEU A 13 -6.84 -7.02 -0.39
N THR A 14 -7.80 -6.08 -0.39
CA THR A 14 -8.25 -5.40 0.83
C THR A 14 -8.82 -6.41 1.83
N GLY A 15 -9.69 -7.31 1.37
CA GLY A 15 -10.26 -8.35 2.23
C GLY A 15 -9.23 -9.35 2.76
N LEU A 16 -8.19 -9.67 1.98
CA LEU A 16 -7.09 -10.53 2.41
C LEU A 16 -6.25 -9.84 3.51
N LEU A 17 -5.89 -8.57 3.30
CA LEU A 17 -5.13 -7.78 4.27
C LEU A 17 -5.85 -7.64 5.61
N GLN A 18 -7.16 -7.40 5.59
CA GLN A 18 -8.00 -7.36 6.79
C GLN A 18 -7.98 -8.69 7.57
N ARG A 19 -8.10 -9.83 6.87
CA ARG A 19 -8.06 -11.16 7.52
C ARG A 19 -6.69 -11.46 8.11
N LEU A 20 -5.62 -11.16 7.39
CA LEU A 20 -4.26 -11.34 7.87
C LEU A 20 -3.97 -10.48 9.10
N ASN A 21 -4.47 -9.24 9.14
CA ASN A 21 -4.36 -8.38 10.32
C ASN A 21 -5.18 -8.89 11.50
N ALA A 22 -6.32 -9.54 11.25
CA ALA A 22 -7.10 -10.18 12.30
C ALA A 22 -6.37 -11.42 12.89
N GLU A 23 -5.68 -12.18 12.05
CA GLU A 23 -4.83 -13.31 12.48
C GLU A 23 -3.56 -12.84 13.20
N ARG A 24 -2.98 -11.71 12.76
CA ARG A 24 -1.79 -11.08 13.34
C ARG A 24 -2.04 -9.59 13.61
N PRO A 25 -2.63 -9.25 14.77
CA PRO A 25 -2.91 -7.85 15.12
C PRO A 25 -1.66 -6.98 15.07
N GLY A 26 -1.75 -5.87 14.34
CA GLY A 26 -0.65 -4.91 14.18
C GLY A 26 0.17 -5.09 12.90
N MET A 27 -0.05 -6.16 12.14
CA MET A 27 0.61 -6.39 10.85
C MET A 27 0.44 -5.19 9.91
N LEU A 28 -0.76 -4.61 9.79
CA LEU A 28 -0.97 -3.47 8.90
C LEU A 28 -0.20 -2.22 9.35
N LYS A 29 -0.04 -2.01 10.65
CA LYS A 29 0.78 -0.90 11.17
C LYS A 29 2.25 -1.10 10.82
N GLU A 30 2.75 -2.33 10.93
CA GLU A 30 4.12 -2.69 10.50
C GLU A 30 4.31 -2.45 9.00
N MET A 31 3.33 -2.83 8.17
CA MET A 31 3.38 -2.60 6.72
C MET A 31 3.38 -1.11 6.36
N ILE A 32 2.53 -0.30 7.02
CA ILE A 32 2.51 1.15 6.83
C ILE A 32 3.87 1.75 7.17
N ALA A 33 4.43 1.40 8.34
CA ALA A 33 5.75 1.87 8.75
C ALA A 33 6.86 1.45 7.77
N GLY A 34 6.77 0.24 7.20
CA GLY A 34 7.69 -0.23 6.15
C GLY A 34 7.63 0.65 4.90
N VAL A 35 6.43 0.95 4.41
CA VAL A 35 6.23 1.81 3.24
C VAL A 35 6.74 3.24 3.49
N GLU A 36 6.47 3.81 4.66
CA GLU A 36 6.99 5.12 5.05
C GLU A 36 8.53 5.12 5.13
N GLY A 37 9.11 4.05 5.65
CA GLY A 37 10.57 3.85 5.71
C GLY A 37 11.21 3.76 4.33
N ASP A 38 10.62 2.98 3.43
CA ASP A 38 11.09 2.83 2.04
C ASP A 38 11.01 4.17 1.29
N ARG A 39 9.93 4.92 1.48
CA ARG A 39 9.77 6.28 0.93
C ARG A 39 10.87 7.22 1.45
N ALA A 40 11.13 7.21 2.75
CA ALA A 40 12.17 8.06 3.36
C ALA A 40 13.59 7.68 2.90
N ALA A 41 13.80 6.43 2.50
CA ALA A 41 15.09 5.94 1.99
C ALA A 41 15.33 6.23 0.50
N LEU A 42 14.40 6.89 -0.20
CA LEU A 42 14.53 7.18 -1.64
C LEU A 42 15.75 8.07 -1.96
N PRO A 43 16.65 7.64 -2.86
CA PRO A 43 17.80 8.44 -3.27
C PRO A 43 17.38 9.75 -3.97
N ASP A 44 18.05 10.86 -3.64
CA ASP A 44 17.78 12.19 -4.23
C ASP A 44 17.77 12.20 -5.76
N ASN A 45 18.59 11.35 -6.38
CA ASN A 45 18.78 11.28 -7.83
C ASN A 45 17.96 10.17 -8.53
N ILE A 46 16.91 9.63 -7.89
CA ILE A 46 16.08 8.59 -8.51
C ILE A 46 15.35 9.12 -9.74
N GLU A 47 15.43 8.38 -10.85
CA GLU A 47 14.64 8.65 -12.05
C GLU A 47 13.15 8.44 -11.78
N ASN A 48 12.31 9.28 -12.38
CA ASN A 48 10.84 9.21 -12.23
C ASN A 48 10.36 9.28 -10.78
N ARG A 49 11.05 10.04 -9.91
CA ARG A 49 10.67 10.25 -8.51
C ARG A 49 9.17 10.47 -8.31
N GLU A 50 8.54 11.33 -9.12
CA GLU A 50 7.10 11.60 -9.01
C GLU A 50 6.24 10.34 -9.18
N HIS A 51 6.59 9.45 -10.11
CA HIS A 51 5.86 8.20 -10.30
C HIS A 51 6.07 7.24 -9.12
N VAL A 52 7.31 7.16 -8.62
CA VAL A 52 7.65 6.31 -7.46
C VAL A 52 6.94 6.79 -6.19
N GLU A 53 6.90 8.10 -5.96
CA GLU A 53 6.14 8.71 -4.86
C GLU A 53 4.64 8.38 -4.95
N LYS A 54 4.05 8.42 -6.16
CA LYS A 54 2.65 8.00 -6.37
C LYS A 54 2.41 6.54 -6.03
N ILE A 55 3.38 5.64 -6.29
CA ILE A 55 3.26 4.23 -5.87
C ILE A 55 3.16 4.13 -4.35
N PHE A 56 3.98 4.89 -3.62
CA PHE A 56 3.92 4.91 -2.15
C PHE A 56 2.61 5.50 -1.62
N ASP A 57 2.14 6.60 -2.21
CA ASP A 57 0.86 7.20 -1.83
C ASP A 57 -0.30 6.21 -2.03
N GLU A 58 -0.38 5.54 -3.17
CA GLU A 58 -1.39 4.51 -3.44
C GLU A 58 -1.27 3.31 -2.49
N ALA A 59 -0.05 2.85 -2.21
CA ALA A 59 0.17 1.76 -1.26
C ALA A 59 -0.32 2.11 0.15
N LEU A 60 -0.03 3.32 0.63
CA LEU A 60 -0.50 3.81 1.92
C LEU A 60 -2.02 3.93 1.97
N GLU A 61 -2.66 4.43 0.90
CA GLU A 61 -4.11 4.46 0.82
C GLU A 61 -4.74 3.07 0.90
N LEU A 62 -4.18 2.09 0.21
CA LEU A 62 -4.66 0.71 0.26
C LEU A 62 -4.54 0.10 1.65
N LEU A 63 -3.39 0.30 2.32
CA LEU A 63 -3.16 -0.20 3.67
C LEU A 63 -4.07 0.50 4.69
N ALA A 64 -4.30 1.81 4.54
CA ALA A 64 -5.21 2.57 5.41
C ALA A 64 -6.67 2.13 5.26
N ARG A 65 -7.12 1.79 4.04
CA ARG A 65 -8.46 1.24 3.80
C ARG A 65 -8.64 -0.16 4.38
N ALA A 66 -7.55 -0.93 4.49
CA ALA A 66 -7.58 -2.28 5.02
C ALA A 66 -7.46 -2.35 6.57
N ASN A 67 -7.05 -1.27 7.24
CA ASN A 67 -6.83 -1.21 8.69
C ASN A 67 -8.09 -0.81 9.47
#